data_AF-A0A7W1D6B7-F1
#
_entry.id   AF-A0A7W1D6B7-F1
#
_cell.length_a   1.000
_cell.length_b   1.000
_cell.length_c   1.000
_cell.angle_alpha   90.00
_cell.angle_beta   90.00
_cell.angle_gamma   90.00
#
_symmetry.space_group_name_H-M   'P 1'
#
loop_
_entity.id
_entity.type
_entity.pdbx_description
1 polymer ?
#
loop_
_entity_poly.entity_id
_entity_poly.type
_entity_poly.pdbx_seq_one_letter_code
_entity_poly.pdbx_strand_id
1 'polypeptide(L)'
;MSAARVSGTLVTVKEAHRHVTPWVYARLVSTETRSWAARKAISPLRLHPFGMRDPNEQYWGEPGDRVDPDIDKIISAGPRPCFEMEQIVPGDDDPADDGPILGAVALRDSRRLAEARALLKDLLAQDIRCLDAHAHLGNFSFDSAPGKALPHFERGVAIGELSLGEGFTGLLPWTLIDNRPFHRCLHGYGLCLWRLGKFEEAKKVFGSILWLEPADWGALSILQSIRRGEALSPDL
;
A
#
# COMPACT_ATOMS: atom_id res chain seq x y z
N MET A 1 53.77 38.59 -14.68
CA MET A 1 52.90 37.42 -14.46
C MET A 1 52.43 37.48 -13.01
N SER A 2 51.19 37.92 -12.79
CA SER A 2 50.59 38.10 -11.46
C SER A 2 49.75 36.87 -11.13
N ALA A 3 50.06 36.17 -10.04
CA ALA A 3 49.30 35.02 -9.56
C ALA A 3 48.27 35.50 -8.53
N ALA A 4 46.99 35.49 -8.91
CA ALA A 4 45.88 35.73 -7.99
C ALA A 4 45.62 34.47 -7.15
N ARG A 5 45.79 34.57 -5.82
CA ARG A 5 45.29 33.56 -4.87
C ARG A 5 43.82 33.83 -4.61
N VAL A 6 42.95 32.93 -5.07
CA VAL A 6 41.54 32.88 -4.66
C VAL A 6 41.47 32.08 -3.36
N SER A 7 41.18 32.75 -2.26
CA SER A 7 40.95 32.13 -0.96
C SER A 7 39.53 31.57 -0.93
N GLY A 8 39.38 30.27 -1.16
CA GLY A 8 38.10 29.57 -1.03
C GLY A 8 37.79 29.28 0.44
N THR A 9 36.78 29.94 0.99
CA THR A 9 36.23 29.60 2.30
C THR A 9 35.37 28.35 2.17
N LEU A 10 35.82 27.22 2.75
CA LEU A 10 34.99 26.02 2.92
C LEU A 10 33.89 26.33 3.94
N VAL A 11 32.67 26.57 3.46
CA VAL A 11 31.48 26.60 4.31
C VAL A 11 31.06 25.16 4.57
N THR A 12 31.37 24.64 5.75
CA THR A 12 30.86 23.36 6.21
C THR A 12 29.38 23.56 6.55
N VAL A 13 28.48 23.10 5.67
CA VAL A 13 27.05 23.02 5.99
C VAL A 13 26.90 21.89 7.00
N LYS A 14 26.76 22.23 8.28
CA LYS A 14 26.31 21.28 9.30
C LYS A 14 24.85 20.96 8.99
N GLU A 15 24.58 19.76 8.47
CA GLU A 15 23.22 19.23 8.42
C GLU A 15 22.69 19.14 9.85
N ALA A 16 21.73 20.02 10.15
CA ALA A 16 20.95 19.92 11.37
C ALA A 16 19.98 18.75 11.19
N HIS A 17 20.41 17.54 11.53
CA HIS A 17 19.51 16.39 11.62
C HIS A 17 18.49 16.70 12.72
N ARG A 18 17.30 17.19 12.34
CA ARG A 18 16.16 17.24 13.25
C ARG A 18 15.92 15.81 13.71
N HIS A 19 15.92 15.58 15.02
CA HIS A 19 15.44 14.33 15.59
C HIS A 19 13.93 14.24 15.33
N VAL A 20 13.57 13.68 14.18
CA VAL A 20 12.18 13.38 13.83
C VAL A 20 11.89 11.99 14.38
N THR A 21 10.85 11.86 15.21
CA THR A 21 10.36 10.54 15.63
C THR A 21 10.00 9.75 14.37
N PRO A 22 10.60 8.56 14.15
CA PRO A 22 10.34 7.79 12.95
C PRO A 22 8.86 7.40 12.92
N TRP A 23 8.23 7.55 11.76
CA TRP A 23 6.89 7.03 11.57
C TRP A 23 6.92 5.50 11.68
N VAL A 24 5.95 4.98 12.43
CA VAL A 24 5.73 3.55 12.60
C VAL A 24 4.37 3.23 12.02
N TYR A 25 4.31 2.19 11.18
CA TYR A 25 3.07 1.68 10.63
C TYR A 25 2.12 1.29 11.77
N ALA A 26 0.98 1.98 11.85
CA ALA A 26 -0.07 1.67 12.81
C ALA A 26 -1.02 0.62 12.20
N ARG A 27 -1.14 -0.53 12.87
CA ARG A 27 -2.05 -1.59 12.45
C ARG A 27 -3.49 -1.06 12.35
N LEU A 28 -4.11 -1.30 11.21
CA LEU A 28 -5.42 -0.83 10.77
C LEU A 28 -6.51 -1.87 11.04
N VAL A 29 -6.18 -3.16 10.99
CA VAL A 29 -7.14 -4.25 11.20
C VAL A 29 -6.84 -5.00 12.50
N SER A 30 -7.85 -5.15 13.36
CA SER A 30 -7.73 -5.98 14.56
C SER A 30 -7.87 -7.46 14.22
N THR A 31 -6.90 -8.25 14.67
CA THR A 31 -6.91 -9.71 14.58
C THR A 31 -7.51 -10.39 15.82
N GLU A 32 -8.04 -9.62 16.77
CA GLU A 32 -8.62 -10.16 18.02
C GLU A 32 -10.06 -10.67 17.85
N THR A 33 -10.65 -10.50 16.67
CA THR A 33 -12.01 -10.96 16.40
C THR A 33 -12.08 -12.50 16.35
N ARG A 34 -13.23 -13.07 16.79
CA ARG A 34 -13.50 -14.53 16.77
C ARG A 34 -13.24 -15.20 15.42
N SER A 35 -13.33 -14.45 14.31
CA SER A 35 -13.13 -14.94 12.95
C SER A 35 -11.65 -15.17 12.60
N TRP A 36 -10.73 -14.43 13.23
CA TRP A 36 -9.29 -14.65 13.09
C TRP A 36 -8.84 -15.69 14.12
N ALA A 37 -9.27 -15.60 15.39
CA ALA A 37 -8.86 -16.48 16.48
C ALA A 37 -9.07 -17.99 16.21
N ALA A 38 -10.00 -18.36 15.34
CA ALA A 38 -10.27 -19.75 14.93
C ALA A 38 -9.34 -20.30 13.83
N ARG A 39 -8.44 -19.49 13.27
CA ARG A 39 -7.53 -19.90 12.19
C ARG A 39 -6.20 -20.38 12.78
N LYS A 40 -5.73 -21.54 12.31
CA LYS A 40 -4.32 -21.97 12.50
C LYS A 40 -3.42 -20.78 12.22
N ALA A 41 -2.36 -20.61 13.01
CA ALA A 41 -1.40 -19.51 12.86
C ALA A 41 -1.02 -19.37 11.38
N ILE A 42 -1.54 -18.33 10.71
CA ILE A 42 -1.15 -17.98 9.36
C ILE A 42 0.30 -17.53 9.47
N SER A 43 1.21 -18.12 8.69
CA SER A 43 2.58 -17.64 8.64
C SER A 43 2.63 -16.28 7.94
N PRO A 44 3.41 -15.31 8.43
CA PRO A 44 3.64 -14.07 7.72
C PRO A 44 4.25 -14.32 6.34
N LEU A 45 3.98 -13.42 5.38
CA LEU A 45 4.70 -13.36 4.11
C LEU A 45 6.15 -12.91 4.37
N ARG A 46 7.11 -13.40 3.58
CA ARG A 46 8.48 -12.88 3.68
C ARG A 46 8.55 -11.43 3.19
N LEU A 47 9.44 -10.63 3.80
CA LEU A 47 9.85 -9.33 3.29
C LEU A 47 11.29 -9.42 2.77
N HIS A 48 11.46 -9.21 1.48
CA HIS A 48 12.74 -9.20 0.80
C HIS A 48 13.32 -7.77 0.81
N PRO A 49 14.48 -7.52 1.45
CA PRO A 49 15.07 -6.18 1.47
C PRO A 49 15.42 -5.69 0.07
N PHE A 50 15.08 -4.44 -0.23
CA PHE A 50 15.33 -3.77 -1.52
C PHE A 50 16.04 -2.42 -1.31
N GLY A 51 17.14 -2.42 -0.54
CA GLY A 51 17.96 -1.23 -0.32
C GLY A 51 17.25 -0.12 0.45
N MET A 52 17.72 1.12 0.25
CA MET A 52 17.22 2.34 0.89
C MET A 52 16.67 3.28 -0.18
N ARG A 53 15.62 4.03 0.15
CA ARG A 53 15.11 5.11 -0.69
C ARG A 53 15.04 6.40 0.12
N ASP A 54 15.63 7.47 -0.41
CA ASP A 54 15.50 8.82 0.13
C ASP A 54 14.27 9.50 -0.51
N PRO A 55 13.28 9.94 0.27
CA PRO A 55 12.20 10.76 -0.26
C PRO A 55 12.69 12.08 -0.90
N ASN A 56 13.85 12.64 -0.52
CA ASN A 56 14.40 13.86 -1.15
C ASN A 56 14.83 13.65 -2.61
N GLU A 57 15.09 12.41 -3.03
CA GLU A 57 15.50 12.08 -4.40
C GLU A 57 14.31 11.91 -5.36
N GLN A 58 13.07 12.01 -4.85
CA GLN A 58 11.86 11.87 -5.64
C GLN A 58 11.40 13.23 -6.19
N TYR A 59 10.64 13.17 -7.29
CA TYR A 59 10.02 14.35 -7.88
C TYR A 59 8.74 14.73 -7.11
N TRP A 60 8.71 15.93 -6.54
CA TRP A 60 7.59 16.46 -5.75
C TRP A 60 6.94 17.71 -6.37
N GLY A 61 7.22 17.97 -7.64
CA GLY A 61 6.86 19.22 -8.32
C GLY A 61 8.09 19.99 -8.79
N GLU A 62 7.86 21.14 -9.40
CA GLU A 62 8.92 22.00 -9.90
C GLU A 62 9.60 22.79 -8.76
N PRO A 63 10.86 23.23 -8.95
CA PRO A 63 11.52 24.09 -7.97
C PRO A 63 10.70 25.34 -7.64
N GLY A 64 10.30 25.48 -6.37
CA GLY A 64 9.49 26.59 -5.87
C GLY A 64 8.01 26.25 -5.69
N ASP A 65 7.55 25.09 -6.15
CA ASP A 65 6.20 24.61 -5.88
C ASP A 65 6.01 24.33 -4.39
N ARG A 66 4.78 24.55 -3.93
CA ARG A 66 4.40 24.24 -2.55
C ARG A 66 4.19 22.73 -2.43
N VAL A 67 5.07 22.08 -1.68
CA VAL A 67 4.91 20.68 -1.28
C VAL A 67 3.72 20.52 -0.33
N ASP A 68 2.94 19.46 -0.50
CA ASP A 68 1.83 19.13 0.39
C ASP A 68 2.36 18.84 1.82
N PRO A 69 1.70 19.33 2.90
CA PRO A 69 2.16 19.12 4.26
C PRO A 69 2.35 17.66 4.71
N ASP A 70 1.65 16.68 4.11
CA ASP A 70 1.91 15.28 4.42
C ASP A 70 3.15 14.75 3.71
N ILE A 71 3.40 15.20 2.49
CA ILE A 71 4.64 14.88 1.76
C ILE A 71 5.84 15.53 2.46
N ASP A 72 5.72 16.77 2.94
CA ASP A 72 6.77 17.45 3.71
C ASP A 72 7.19 16.66 4.97
N LYS A 73 6.22 16.04 5.67
CA LYS A 73 6.51 15.13 6.80
C LYS A 73 7.26 13.88 6.36
N ILE A 74 6.88 13.32 5.20
CA ILE A 74 7.52 12.14 4.64
C ILE A 74 8.96 12.44 4.22
N ILE A 75 9.19 13.57 3.55
CA ILE A 75 10.52 14.07 3.18
C ILE A 75 11.37 14.28 4.45
N SER A 76 10.79 14.92 5.46
CA SER A 76 11.44 15.17 6.75
C SER A 76 11.81 13.89 7.52
N ALA A 77 11.15 12.77 7.25
CA ALA A 77 11.48 11.48 7.86
C ALA A 77 12.75 10.85 7.26
N GLY A 78 13.20 11.33 6.10
CA GLY A 78 14.46 10.93 5.47
C GLY A 78 14.48 9.50 4.90
N PRO A 79 15.68 9.00 4.56
CA PRO A 79 15.87 7.69 3.94
C PRO A 79 15.31 6.53 4.76
N ARG A 80 14.64 5.59 4.09
CA ARG A 80 14.04 4.41 4.72
C ARG A 80 14.31 3.12 3.93
N PRO A 81 14.38 1.97 4.61
CA PRO A 81 14.56 0.69 3.94
C PRO A 81 13.31 0.34 3.13
N CYS A 82 13.52 -0.14 1.90
CA CYS A 82 12.47 -0.67 1.05
C CYS A 82 12.40 -2.18 1.16
N PHE A 83 11.21 -2.74 0.97
CA PHE A 83 10.99 -4.17 0.93
C PHE A 83 10.07 -4.54 -0.23
N GLU A 84 10.28 -5.73 -0.78
CA GLU A 84 9.33 -6.44 -1.63
C GLU A 84 8.70 -7.58 -0.83
N MET A 85 7.38 -7.66 -0.79
CA MET A 85 6.66 -8.74 -0.12
C MET A 85 6.77 -10.02 -0.95
N GLU A 86 6.76 -11.19 -0.30
CA GLU A 86 6.54 -12.46 -0.99
C GLU A 86 5.17 -12.48 -1.66
N GLN A 87 5.14 -12.78 -2.96
CA GLN A 87 3.90 -13.08 -3.67
C GLN A 87 3.54 -14.57 -3.54
N ILE A 88 2.28 -14.82 -3.15
CA ILE A 88 1.68 -16.16 -3.10
C ILE A 88 0.54 -16.23 -4.11
N VAL A 89 0.69 -17.07 -5.13
CA VAL A 89 -0.37 -17.37 -6.10
C VAL A 89 -0.37 -18.88 -6.34
N PRO A 90 -1.29 -19.64 -5.72
CA PRO A 90 -1.35 -21.10 -5.88
C PRO A 90 -1.58 -21.52 -7.34
N GLY A 91 -0.76 -22.44 -7.85
CA GLY A 91 -0.85 -22.94 -9.23
C GLY A 91 -0.27 -22.00 -10.29
N ASP A 92 0.43 -20.93 -9.88
CA ASP A 92 1.17 -20.03 -10.75
C ASP A 92 2.62 -20.50 -10.91
N ASP A 93 2.78 -21.73 -11.43
CA ASP A 93 4.06 -22.43 -11.50
C ASP A 93 4.75 -22.26 -12.87
N ASP A 94 4.04 -21.75 -13.88
CA ASP A 94 4.52 -21.58 -15.25
C ASP A 94 4.59 -20.10 -15.65
N PRO A 95 5.80 -19.52 -15.78
CA PRO A 95 5.98 -18.13 -16.21
C PRO A 95 5.47 -17.82 -17.63
N ALA A 96 5.16 -18.83 -18.43
CA ALA A 96 4.60 -18.68 -19.78
C ALA A 96 3.06 -18.63 -19.78
N ASP A 97 2.41 -18.98 -18.67
CA ASP A 97 0.97 -18.82 -18.47
C ASP A 97 0.67 -17.43 -17.87
N ASP A 98 -0.51 -16.90 -18.19
CA ASP A 98 -1.00 -15.64 -17.60
C ASP A 98 -1.35 -15.84 -16.09
N GLY A 99 -1.44 -17.09 -15.64
CA GLY A 99 -1.66 -17.45 -14.25
C GLY A 99 -3.13 -17.30 -13.82
N PRO A 100 -3.50 -17.88 -12.66
CA PRO A 100 -4.90 -17.99 -12.26
C PRO A 100 -5.54 -16.65 -11.90
N ILE A 101 -4.74 -15.64 -11.52
CA ILE A 101 -5.25 -14.28 -11.26
C ILE A 101 -5.70 -13.62 -12.57
N LEU A 102 -4.88 -13.62 -13.61
CA LEU A 102 -5.28 -13.07 -14.91
C LEU A 102 -6.41 -13.90 -15.53
N GLY A 103 -6.42 -15.22 -15.32
CA GLY A 103 -7.56 -16.08 -15.67
C GLY A 103 -8.87 -15.62 -15.02
N ALA A 104 -8.87 -15.28 -13.72
CA ALA A 104 -10.04 -14.73 -13.04
C ALA A 104 -10.47 -13.37 -13.60
N VAL A 105 -9.51 -12.52 -13.96
CA VAL A 105 -9.77 -11.22 -14.61
C VAL A 105 -10.40 -11.41 -15.99
N ALA A 106 -9.86 -12.30 -16.81
CA ALA A 106 -10.39 -12.60 -18.14
C ALA A 106 -11.82 -13.18 -18.06
N LEU A 107 -12.10 -14.04 -17.08
CA LEU A 107 -13.45 -14.53 -16.79
C LEU A 107 -14.40 -13.38 -16.42
N ARG A 108 -13.97 -12.46 -15.55
CA ARG A 108 -14.76 -11.26 -15.20
C ARG A 108 -15.08 -10.43 -16.45
N ASP A 109 -14.09 -10.17 -17.29
CA ASP A 109 -14.22 -9.32 -18.48
C ASP A 109 -15.12 -9.97 -19.54
N SER A 110 -15.12 -11.30 -19.57
CA SER A 110 -16.06 -12.12 -20.35
C SER A 110 -17.44 -12.25 -19.71
N ARG A 111 -17.77 -11.44 -18.69
CA ARG A 111 -19.04 -11.44 -17.93
C ARG A 111 -19.31 -12.75 -17.15
N ARG A 112 -18.33 -13.63 -16.99
CA ARG A 112 -18.41 -14.91 -16.26
C ARG A 112 -18.07 -14.73 -14.78
N LEU A 113 -18.76 -13.80 -14.11
CA LEU A 113 -18.45 -13.39 -12.73
C LEU A 113 -18.51 -14.53 -11.70
N ALA A 114 -19.40 -15.50 -11.88
CA ALA A 114 -19.52 -16.63 -10.96
C ALA A 114 -18.25 -17.51 -10.99
N GLU A 115 -17.75 -17.78 -12.19
CA GLU A 115 -16.56 -18.60 -12.41
C GLU A 115 -15.29 -17.85 -11.97
N ALA A 116 -15.20 -16.56 -12.28
CA ALA A 116 -14.12 -15.71 -11.77
C ALA A 116 -14.03 -15.74 -10.24
N ARG A 117 -15.18 -15.63 -9.55
CA ARG A 117 -15.23 -15.71 -8.09
C ARG A 117 -14.92 -17.10 -7.55
N ALA A 118 -15.32 -18.17 -8.26
CA ALA A 118 -15.00 -19.53 -7.86
C ALA A 118 -13.49 -19.77 -7.92
N LEU A 119 -12.84 -19.40 -9.02
CA LEU A 119 -11.40 -19.52 -9.19
C LEU A 119 -10.62 -18.80 -8.08
N LEU A 120 -10.96 -17.54 -7.77
CA LEU A 120 -10.31 -16.81 -6.68
C LEU A 120 -10.54 -17.43 -5.30
N LYS A 121 -11.72 -18.00 -5.05
CA LYS A 121 -12.01 -18.72 -3.80
C LYS A 121 -11.21 -20.01 -3.69
N ASP A 122 -11.00 -20.70 -4.80
CA ASP A 122 -10.18 -21.92 -4.84
C ASP A 122 -8.71 -21.59 -4.57
N LEU A 123 -8.19 -20.45 -5.04
CA LEU A 123 -6.87 -19.95 -4.64
C LEU A 123 -6.78 -19.72 -3.12
N LEU A 124 -7.78 -19.05 -2.54
CA LEU A 124 -7.82 -18.79 -1.09
C LEU A 124 -8.01 -20.06 -0.25
N ALA A 125 -8.62 -21.11 -0.81
CA ALA A 125 -8.74 -22.41 -0.17
C ALA A 125 -7.41 -23.17 -0.13
N GLN A 126 -6.57 -23.00 -1.16
CA GLN A 126 -5.23 -23.58 -1.24
C GLN A 126 -4.24 -22.81 -0.35
N ASP A 127 -4.18 -21.48 -0.49
CA ASP A 127 -3.41 -20.62 0.42
C ASP A 127 -4.15 -19.31 0.65
N ILE A 128 -4.61 -19.13 1.89
CA ILE A 128 -5.34 -17.93 2.31
C ILE A 128 -4.49 -16.65 2.23
N ARG A 129 -3.16 -16.78 2.14
CA ARG A 129 -2.20 -15.68 2.03
C ARG A 129 -2.10 -15.07 0.64
N CYS A 130 -2.82 -15.61 -0.35
CA CYS A 130 -2.93 -15.01 -1.67
C CYS A 130 -3.65 -13.65 -1.60
N LEU A 131 -2.87 -12.58 -1.42
CA LEU A 131 -3.39 -11.22 -1.27
C LEU A 131 -4.13 -10.75 -2.52
N ASP A 132 -3.68 -11.16 -3.71
CA ASP A 132 -4.28 -10.70 -4.95
C ASP A 132 -5.69 -11.29 -5.14
N ALA A 133 -5.92 -12.52 -4.70
CA ALA A 133 -7.26 -13.10 -4.68
C ALA A 133 -8.22 -12.34 -3.74
N HIS A 134 -7.74 -11.89 -2.56
CA HIS A 134 -8.54 -11.00 -1.70
C HIS A 134 -8.85 -9.67 -2.37
N ALA A 135 -7.85 -9.03 -2.98
CA ALA A 135 -8.02 -7.76 -3.69
C ALA A 135 -9.05 -7.88 -4.82
N HIS A 136 -8.95 -8.92 -5.67
CA HIS A 136 -9.86 -9.13 -6.78
C HIS A 136 -11.30 -9.48 -6.33
N LEU A 137 -11.48 -10.30 -5.29
CA LEU A 137 -12.82 -10.57 -4.74
C LEU A 137 -13.49 -9.31 -4.18
N GLY A 138 -12.70 -8.45 -3.52
CA GLY A 138 -13.15 -7.13 -3.06
C GLY A 138 -13.57 -6.24 -4.24
N ASN A 139 -12.69 -6.09 -5.24
CA ASN A 139 -12.94 -5.30 -6.44
C ASN A 139 -14.22 -5.75 -7.19
N PHE A 140 -14.45 -7.06 -7.31
CA PHE A 140 -15.65 -7.60 -7.98
C PHE A 140 -16.97 -7.29 -7.27
N SER A 141 -16.92 -6.77 -6.05
CA SER A 141 -18.09 -6.47 -5.22
C SER A 141 -18.20 -4.98 -4.86
N PHE A 142 -17.11 -4.21 -4.98
CA PHE A 142 -17.00 -2.84 -4.47
C PHE A 142 -18.08 -1.90 -5.02
N ASP A 143 -18.25 -1.86 -6.34
CA ASP A 143 -19.16 -0.92 -6.98
C ASP A 143 -20.62 -1.11 -6.54
N SER A 144 -21.05 -2.37 -6.46
CA SER A 144 -22.44 -2.72 -6.16
C SER A 144 -22.74 -2.88 -4.68
N ALA A 145 -21.75 -3.26 -3.87
CA ALA A 145 -21.94 -3.63 -2.47
C ALA A 145 -20.63 -3.46 -1.66
N PRO A 146 -20.26 -2.23 -1.28
CA PRO A 146 -19.03 -1.98 -0.52
C PRO A 146 -18.99 -2.76 0.80
N GLY A 147 -20.13 -2.99 1.45
CA GLY A 147 -20.22 -3.84 2.64
C GLY A 147 -19.88 -5.32 2.41
N LYS A 148 -20.06 -5.83 1.18
CA LYS A 148 -19.64 -7.20 0.79
C LYS A 148 -18.18 -7.24 0.34
N ALA A 149 -17.66 -6.13 -0.19
CA ALA A 149 -16.26 -6.01 -0.59
C ALA A 149 -15.32 -5.87 0.62
N LEU A 150 -15.75 -5.12 1.64
CA LEU A 150 -14.94 -4.78 2.83
C LEU A 150 -14.25 -6.02 3.46
N PRO A 151 -14.93 -7.16 3.73
CA PRO A 151 -14.28 -8.28 4.41
C PRO A 151 -13.19 -8.96 3.58
N HIS A 152 -13.20 -8.81 2.25
CA HIS A 152 -12.14 -9.33 1.39
C HIS A 152 -10.88 -8.48 1.52
N PHE A 153 -11.02 -7.15 1.37
CA PHE A 153 -9.90 -6.23 1.55
C PHE A 153 -9.35 -6.25 2.97
N GLU A 154 -10.23 -6.24 3.99
CA GLU A 154 -9.84 -6.31 5.40
C GLU A 154 -9.00 -7.55 5.70
N ARG A 155 -9.32 -8.70 5.10
CA ARG A 155 -8.52 -9.92 5.26
C ARG A 155 -7.14 -9.79 4.63
N GLY A 156 -7.08 -9.28 3.41
CA GLY A 156 -5.81 -9.04 2.71
C GLY A 156 -4.92 -8.07 3.49
N VAL A 157 -5.51 -7.00 4.02
CA VAL A 157 -4.81 -6.05 4.90
C VAL A 157 -4.28 -6.76 6.14
N ALA A 158 -5.11 -7.52 6.87
CA ALA A 158 -4.68 -8.21 8.08
C ALA A 158 -3.50 -9.19 7.86
N ILE A 159 -3.47 -9.88 6.72
CA ILE A 159 -2.36 -10.79 6.35
C ILE A 159 -1.10 -9.99 5.99
N GLY A 160 -1.24 -8.89 5.25
CA GLY A 160 -0.11 -8.03 4.94
C GLY A 160 0.48 -7.38 6.19
N GLU A 161 -0.36 -6.87 7.09
CA GLU A 161 0.05 -6.26 8.37
C GLU A 161 0.72 -7.26 9.31
N LEU A 162 0.31 -8.52 9.29
CA LEU A 162 1.01 -9.59 10.01
C LEU A 162 2.46 -9.73 9.53
N SER A 163 2.72 -9.45 8.25
CA SER A 163 4.04 -9.55 7.60
C SER A 163 4.95 -8.35 7.86
N LEU A 164 4.36 -7.18 8.13
CA LEU A 164 5.13 -5.98 8.49
C LEU A 164 5.74 -6.09 9.90
N GLY A 165 5.04 -6.77 10.81
CA GLY A 165 5.43 -6.88 12.21
C GLY A 165 5.17 -5.59 13.02
N GLU A 166 5.45 -5.66 14.32
CA GLU A 166 5.36 -4.49 15.19
C GLU A 166 6.55 -3.55 14.92
N GLY A 167 6.29 -2.24 14.88
CA GLY A 167 7.36 -1.26 14.71
C GLY A 167 7.85 -1.07 13.28
N PHE A 168 7.13 -1.55 12.26
CA PHE A 168 7.56 -1.39 10.86
C PHE A 168 7.69 0.09 10.47
N THR A 169 8.86 0.48 9.99
CA THR A 169 9.17 1.86 9.54
C THR A 169 9.58 1.94 8.07
N GLY A 170 9.49 0.81 7.35
CA GLY A 170 9.97 0.68 5.97
C GLY A 170 9.00 1.19 4.91
N LEU A 171 9.43 1.05 3.66
CA LEU A 171 8.66 1.34 2.46
C LEU A 171 8.27 0.05 1.75
N LEU A 172 7.14 0.09 1.07
CA LEU A 172 6.71 -0.95 0.12
C LEU A 172 6.49 -0.27 -1.24
N PRO A 173 7.53 -0.07 -2.05
CA PRO A 173 7.35 0.62 -3.32
C PRO A 173 6.38 -0.08 -4.27
N TRP A 174 5.50 0.65 -4.93
CA TRP A 174 4.57 0.13 -5.95
C TRP A 174 5.29 -0.45 -7.19
N THR A 175 6.50 0.05 -7.44
CA THR A 175 7.36 -0.42 -8.53
C THR A 175 7.86 -1.85 -8.33
N LEU A 176 7.89 -2.34 -7.08
CA LEU A 176 8.16 -3.74 -6.75
C LEU A 176 6.84 -4.50 -6.86
N ILE A 177 6.76 -5.40 -7.84
CA ILE A 177 5.48 -5.86 -8.37
C ILE A 177 4.69 -6.67 -7.33
N ASP A 178 5.41 -7.40 -6.47
CA ASP A 178 4.82 -8.26 -5.46
C ASP A 178 4.23 -7.47 -4.27
N ASN A 179 4.50 -6.16 -4.19
CA ASN A 179 3.85 -5.26 -3.21
C ASN A 179 2.44 -4.86 -3.64
N ARG A 180 2.12 -4.91 -4.94
CA ARG A 180 0.86 -4.38 -5.48
C ARG A 180 -0.38 -5.05 -4.91
N PRO A 181 -0.42 -6.38 -4.67
CA PRO A 181 -1.57 -7.01 -4.02
C PRO A 181 -1.91 -6.41 -2.64
N PHE A 182 -0.90 -6.10 -1.81
CA PHE A 182 -1.12 -5.48 -0.51
C PHE A 182 -1.63 -4.03 -0.64
N HIS A 183 -1.04 -3.24 -1.55
CA HIS A 183 -1.52 -1.89 -1.85
C HIS A 183 -2.96 -1.88 -2.36
N ARG A 184 -3.34 -2.80 -3.26
CA ARG A 184 -4.72 -2.95 -3.73
C ARG A 184 -5.66 -3.30 -2.57
N CYS A 185 -5.24 -4.14 -1.63
CA CYS A 185 -6.01 -4.43 -0.42
C CYS A 185 -6.20 -3.20 0.45
N LEU A 186 -5.15 -2.44 0.73
CA LEU A 186 -5.22 -1.19 1.50
C LEU A 186 -6.13 -0.17 0.81
N HIS A 187 -5.93 0.05 -0.48
CA HIS A 187 -6.71 1.01 -1.26
C HIS A 187 -8.20 0.64 -1.26
N GLY A 188 -8.53 -0.61 -1.58
CA GLY A 188 -9.92 -1.10 -1.56
C GLY A 188 -10.55 -1.06 -0.17
N TYR A 189 -9.79 -1.37 0.88
CA TYR A 189 -10.24 -1.25 2.27
C TYR A 189 -10.59 0.21 2.61
N GLY A 190 -9.68 1.15 2.31
CA GLY A 190 -9.89 2.58 2.52
C GLY A 190 -11.11 3.13 1.77
N LEU A 191 -11.27 2.75 0.50
CA LEU A 191 -12.44 3.13 -0.29
C LEU A 191 -13.75 2.56 0.26
N CYS A 192 -13.75 1.29 0.71
CA CYS A 192 -14.93 0.71 1.36
C CYS A 192 -15.29 1.45 2.64
N LEU A 193 -14.31 1.76 3.49
CA LEU A 193 -14.53 2.55 4.70
C LEU A 193 -15.13 3.92 4.36
N TRP A 194 -14.60 4.61 3.34
CA TRP A 194 -15.11 5.89 2.90
C TRP A 194 -16.56 5.80 2.40
N ARG A 195 -16.88 4.85 1.51
CA ARG A 195 -18.27 4.62 1.03
C ARG A 195 -19.24 4.27 2.16
N LEU A 196 -18.75 3.65 3.22
CA LEU A 196 -19.54 3.25 4.39
C LEU A 196 -19.59 4.35 5.48
N GLY A 197 -19.08 5.55 5.21
CA GLY A 197 -19.12 6.69 6.14
C GLY A 197 -18.11 6.61 7.30
N LYS A 198 -17.15 5.70 7.25
CA LYS A 198 -16.08 5.53 8.25
C LYS A 198 -14.86 6.40 7.90
N PHE A 199 -15.07 7.71 7.93
CA PHE A 199 -14.12 8.69 7.40
C PHE A 199 -12.78 8.75 8.16
N GLU A 200 -12.80 8.61 9.50
CA GLU A 200 -11.56 8.64 10.29
C GLU A 200 -10.69 7.40 10.04
N GLU A 201 -11.31 6.25 9.89
CA GLU A 201 -10.64 5.01 9.53
C GLU A 201 -10.08 5.08 8.11
N ALA A 202 -10.87 5.58 7.14
CA ALA A 202 -10.39 5.80 5.78
C ALA A 202 -9.17 6.74 5.74
N LYS A 203 -9.19 7.86 6.49
CA LYS A 203 -8.04 8.76 6.62
C LYS A 203 -6.78 8.07 7.14
N LYS A 204 -6.92 7.18 8.14
CA LYS A 204 -5.79 6.39 8.64
C LYS A 204 -5.23 5.46 7.57
N VAL A 205 -6.09 4.78 6.81
CA VAL A 205 -5.67 3.89 5.71
C VAL A 205 -4.88 4.64 4.66
N PHE A 206 -5.44 5.72 4.08
CA PHE A 206 -4.75 6.47 3.02
C PHE A 206 -3.50 7.20 3.53
N GLY A 207 -3.50 7.66 4.78
CA GLY A 207 -2.29 8.13 5.44
C GLY A 207 -1.20 7.05 5.49
N SER A 208 -1.54 5.82 5.89
CA SER A 208 -0.60 4.70 5.91
C SER A 208 -0.11 4.32 4.51
N ILE A 209 -0.97 4.37 3.48
CA ILE A 209 -0.54 4.14 2.08
C ILE A 209 0.54 5.14 1.67
N LEU A 210 0.35 6.44 1.94
CA LEU A 210 1.36 7.47 1.63
C LEU A 210 2.68 7.25 2.35
N TRP A 211 2.65 6.75 3.59
CA TRP A 211 3.88 6.45 4.30
C TRP A 211 4.60 5.20 3.75
N LEU A 212 3.86 4.23 3.19
CA LEU A 212 4.42 3.03 2.56
C LEU A 212 4.93 3.27 1.12
N GLU A 213 4.19 4.06 0.33
CA GLU A 213 4.51 4.51 -1.02
C GLU A 213 4.30 6.03 -1.13
N PRO A 214 5.34 6.83 -0.82
CA PRO A 214 5.28 8.29 -0.85
C PRO A 214 4.82 8.90 -2.17
N ALA A 215 5.09 8.25 -3.30
CA ALA A 215 4.74 8.76 -4.62
C ALA A 215 3.32 8.35 -5.07
N ASP A 216 2.48 7.83 -4.17
CA ASP A 216 1.07 7.53 -4.47
C ASP A 216 0.22 8.81 -4.47
N TRP A 217 0.23 9.50 -5.61
CA TRP A 217 -0.59 10.69 -5.86
C TRP A 217 -2.10 10.41 -5.78
N GLY A 218 -2.52 9.18 -6.06
CA GLY A 218 -3.92 8.76 -5.94
C GLY A 218 -4.37 8.74 -4.47
N ALA A 219 -3.58 8.12 -3.60
CA ALA A 219 -3.80 8.10 -2.17
C ALA A 219 -3.76 9.51 -1.56
N LEU A 220 -2.86 10.39 -2.04
CA LEU A 220 -2.79 11.78 -1.59
C LEU A 220 -4.08 12.53 -1.93
N SER A 221 -4.50 12.45 -3.20
CA SER A 221 -5.73 13.08 -3.67
C SER A 221 -6.94 12.62 -2.87
N ILE A 222 -7.09 11.30 -2.65
CA ILE A 222 -8.18 10.73 -1.86
C ILE A 222 -8.14 11.21 -0.40
N LEU A 223 -6.97 11.19 0.24
CA LEU A 223 -6.81 11.66 1.62
C LEU A 223 -7.25 13.12 1.78
N GLN A 224 -6.87 13.96 0.82
CA GLN A 224 -7.29 15.37 0.81
C GLN A 224 -8.81 15.51 0.61
N SER A 225 -9.42 14.75 -0.31
CA SER A 225 -10.88 14.75 -0.52
C SER A 225 -11.64 14.37 0.75
N ILE A 226 -11.20 13.31 1.45
CA ILE A 226 -11.84 12.91 2.72
C ILE A 226 -11.72 14.03 3.76
N ARG A 227 -10.57 14.72 3.85
CA ARG A 227 -10.37 15.85 4.78
C ARG A 227 -11.22 17.06 4.45
N ARG A 228 -11.53 17.29 3.16
CA ARG A 228 -12.46 18.35 2.71
C ARG A 228 -13.93 17.96 2.89
N GLY A 229 -14.23 16.72 3.28
CA GLY A 229 -15.60 16.22 3.43
C GLY A 229 -16.30 16.00 2.10
N GLU A 230 -15.52 15.76 1.03
CA GLU A 230 -16.07 15.48 -0.29
C GLU A 230 -16.73 14.08 -0.32
N ALA A 231 -17.75 13.92 -1.16
CA ALA A 231 -18.26 12.61 -1.49
C ALA A 231 -17.25 11.86 -2.37
N LEU A 232 -17.18 10.54 -2.23
CA LEU A 232 -16.40 9.72 -3.16
C LEU A 232 -16.94 9.91 -4.58
N SER A 233 -16.05 10.21 -5.53
CA SER A 233 -16.42 10.31 -6.94
C SER A 233 -16.98 8.96 -7.44
N PRO A 234 -18.06 8.95 -8.25
CA PRO A 234 -18.54 7.74 -8.91
C PRO A 234 -17.51 7.09 -9.84
N ASP A 235 -16.52 7.86 -10.31
CA ASP A 235 -15.52 7.45 -11.29
C ASP A 235 -14.25 6.82 -10.67
N LEU A 236 -14.24 6.62 -9.33
CA LEU A 236 -13.17 5.98 -8.55
C LEU A 236 -13.48 4.51 -8.21
#